data_AF-A0A5J4V6N5-F1
#
_entry.id   AF-A0A5J4V6N5-F1
#
_cell.length_a   1.000
_cell.length_b   1.000
_cell.length_c   1.000
_cell.angle_alpha   90.00
_cell.angle_beta   90.00
_cell.angle_gamma   90.00
#
_symmetry.space_group_name_H-M   'P 1'
#
loop_
_entity.id
_entity.type
_entity.pdbx_description
1 polymer ?
#
loop_
_entity_poly.entity_id
_entity_poly.type
_entity_poly.pdbx_seq_one_letter_code
_entity_poly.pdbx_strand_id
1 'polypeptide(L)'
;MTGRSKFYSEKPYVIKNCIDQRKEIFVAKVKSYFPKSEYNNLLALPPIFKNIEIENKKDVIGEYMYSQAQKHSLPMTKKDRKLITLLDTNGQFMVFNNYYLWLLIDLGFIITDYKAIAVFEKNVAYEPFVRTMMNLRIQSILVGSSKEKFYKLIINASYGYDTLNTEKFGMIKMLDKAGTFIAQHHPNHMDTRRISVNTFAVQIKPKTATCFTSIQSGVLPQIMQNIGISIIYNFMYKCLDRKRFHFVLADTDSIYIAIAGDKDKDCHQQFESIVTDKQFYDQHVYQYLPDPNKDIYDCKKILGFGIENEGYKLTSLGPKCYSMIVNKWNNEKQQYVFKPKITSKALEQLHIDWHAIWKAIYEAGIKFACESKLCK
;
A
#
# COMPACT_ATOMS: atom_id res chain seq x y z
N MET A 1 -9.92 -17.47 0.59
CA MET A 1 -10.57 -16.16 0.86
C MET A 1 -11.82 -16.43 1.69
N THR A 2 -12.49 -15.43 2.23
CA THR A 2 -13.64 -15.69 3.11
C THR A 2 -14.79 -16.36 2.39
N GLY A 3 -15.35 -17.37 3.05
CA GLY A 3 -16.58 -18.03 2.66
C GLY A 3 -17.80 -17.25 3.12
N ARG A 4 -18.88 -17.97 3.35
CA ARG A 4 -20.13 -17.40 3.84
C ARG A 4 -19.91 -16.81 5.24
N SER A 5 -20.72 -15.82 5.58
CA SER A 5 -20.80 -15.33 6.96
C SER A 5 -21.29 -16.48 7.84
N LYS A 6 -20.52 -16.81 8.89
CA LYS A 6 -20.94 -17.75 9.93
C LYS A 6 -21.95 -17.09 10.85
N PHE A 7 -21.60 -15.93 11.39
CA PHE A 7 -22.47 -15.14 12.25
C PHE A 7 -22.00 -13.70 12.38
N TYR A 8 -22.92 -12.85 12.85
CA TYR A 8 -22.68 -11.49 13.28
C TYR A 8 -23.04 -11.36 14.77
N SER A 9 -22.28 -10.57 15.52
CA SER A 9 -22.60 -10.28 16.91
C SER A 9 -22.17 -8.89 17.34
N GLU A 10 -22.99 -8.26 18.17
CA GLU A 10 -22.69 -7.00 18.88
C GLU A 10 -22.46 -7.24 20.37
N LYS A 11 -22.52 -8.50 20.83
CA LYS A 11 -22.38 -8.84 22.25
C LYS A 11 -20.89 -8.86 22.64
N PRO A 12 -20.42 -8.00 23.55
CA PRO A 12 -18.99 -7.86 23.87
C PRO A 12 -18.30 -9.18 24.26
N TYR A 13 -18.96 -10.02 25.06
CA TYR A 13 -18.40 -11.30 25.50
C TYR A 13 -18.19 -12.29 24.34
N VAL A 14 -19.08 -12.29 23.34
CA VAL A 14 -18.94 -13.12 22.13
C VAL A 14 -17.77 -12.62 21.30
N ILE A 15 -17.66 -11.30 21.14
CA ILE A 15 -16.59 -10.65 20.37
C ILE A 15 -15.24 -10.96 21.00
N LYS A 16 -15.09 -10.74 22.32
CA LYS A 16 -13.87 -11.03 23.07
C LYS A 16 -13.47 -12.50 22.95
N ASN A 17 -14.40 -13.42 23.22
CA ASN A 17 -14.12 -14.86 23.13
C ASN A 17 -13.66 -15.27 21.72
N CYS A 18 -14.29 -14.72 20.68
CA CYS A 18 -13.89 -15.00 19.29
C CYS A 18 -12.47 -14.49 18.97
N ILE A 19 -12.13 -13.28 19.43
CA ILE A 19 -10.79 -12.70 19.26
C ILE A 19 -9.74 -13.53 20.00
N ASP A 20 -10.00 -13.87 21.26
CA ASP A 20 -9.05 -14.57 22.16
C ASP A 20 -8.77 -16.00 21.70
N GLN A 21 -9.75 -16.70 21.13
CA GLN A 21 -9.58 -18.08 20.65
C GLN A 21 -8.61 -18.21 19.49
N ARG A 22 -8.38 -17.15 18.71
CA ARG A 22 -7.53 -17.14 17.51
C ARG A 22 -7.85 -18.20 16.43
N LYS A 23 -9.08 -18.72 16.40
CA LYS A 23 -9.48 -19.82 15.50
C LYS A 23 -10.14 -19.33 14.21
N GLU A 24 -10.93 -18.28 14.30
CA GLU A 24 -11.85 -17.87 13.24
C GLU A 24 -11.28 -16.75 12.36
N ILE A 25 -11.79 -16.65 11.12
CA ILE A 25 -11.58 -15.44 10.31
C ILE A 25 -12.69 -14.47 10.63
N PHE A 26 -12.33 -13.25 10.99
CA PHE A 26 -13.31 -12.24 11.35
C PHE A 26 -12.89 -10.83 10.95
N VAL A 27 -13.87 -9.95 10.98
CA VAL A 27 -13.72 -8.50 10.96
C VAL A 27 -14.39 -7.97 12.22
N ALA A 28 -13.63 -7.29 13.06
CA ALA A 28 -14.09 -6.75 14.33
C ALA A 28 -14.01 -5.22 14.33
N LYS A 29 -14.96 -4.57 15.01
CA LYS A 29 -14.98 -3.12 15.24
C LYS A 29 -14.79 -2.87 16.73
N VAL A 30 -13.66 -2.25 17.09
CA VAL A 30 -13.22 -2.08 18.48
C VAL A 30 -12.64 -0.69 18.75
N LYS A 31 -12.57 -0.29 20.02
CA LYS A 31 -11.71 0.80 20.51
C LYS A 31 -10.53 0.20 21.25
N SER A 32 -9.38 0.86 21.15
CA SER A 32 -8.16 0.32 21.71
C SER A 32 -7.03 1.35 21.74
N TYR A 33 -6.01 1.04 22.53
CA TYR A 33 -4.82 1.86 22.67
C TYR A 33 -3.60 0.99 22.95
N PHE A 34 -2.40 1.50 22.65
CA PHE A 34 -1.16 0.95 23.20
C PHE A 34 -0.84 1.63 24.54
N PRO A 35 -0.37 0.90 25.56
CA PRO A 35 0.18 1.52 26.76
C PRO A 35 1.32 2.48 26.42
N LYS A 36 1.47 3.57 27.20
CA LYS A 36 2.55 4.55 27.00
C LYS A 36 3.95 3.92 27.05
N SER A 37 4.13 2.82 27.78
CA SER A 37 5.39 2.05 27.82
C SER A 37 5.82 1.56 26.44
N GLU A 38 4.87 1.28 25.53
CA GLU A 38 5.16 0.78 24.18
C GLU A 38 5.45 1.91 23.19
N TYR A 39 5.24 3.17 23.54
CA TYR A 39 5.33 4.26 22.56
C TYR A 39 6.73 4.36 21.96
N ASN A 40 7.78 4.26 22.77
CA ASN A 40 9.15 4.30 22.26
C ASN A 40 9.45 3.13 21.30
N ASN A 41 8.82 1.97 21.51
CA ASN A 41 8.98 0.82 20.62
C ASN A 41 8.25 1.02 19.29
N LEU A 42 7.10 1.69 19.30
CA LEU A 42 6.19 1.78 18.16
C LEU A 42 6.31 3.10 17.37
N LEU A 43 6.84 4.17 17.97
CA LEU A 43 6.81 5.53 17.41
C LEU A 43 7.56 5.63 16.07
N ALA A 44 8.61 4.83 15.89
CA ALA A 44 9.35 4.77 14.63
C ALA A 44 8.46 4.33 13.45
N LEU A 45 7.46 3.49 13.71
CA LEU A 45 6.46 3.09 12.72
C LEU A 45 5.14 2.71 13.41
N PRO A 46 4.25 3.69 13.69
CA PRO A 46 3.01 3.40 14.39
C PRO A 46 2.18 2.36 13.61
N PRO A 47 1.77 1.26 14.24
CA PRO A 47 1.34 0.08 13.50
C PRO A 47 -0.10 0.18 12.99
N ILE A 48 -0.86 1.24 13.31
CA ILE A 48 -2.27 1.40 12.91
C ILE A 48 -2.39 2.30 11.67
N PHE A 49 -2.70 1.74 10.50
CA PHE A 49 -2.89 2.49 9.25
C PHE A 49 -4.38 2.67 8.99
N LYS A 50 -4.88 3.91 9.13
CA LYS A 50 -6.30 4.20 8.95
C LYS A 50 -6.54 5.51 8.23
N ASN A 51 -7.61 5.51 7.43
CA ASN A 51 -8.18 6.74 6.93
C ASN A 51 -9.01 7.38 8.04
N ILE A 52 -8.56 8.52 8.54
CA ILE A 52 -9.31 9.33 9.50
C ILE A 52 -9.67 10.68 8.86
N GLU A 53 -10.68 11.33 9.42
CA GLU A 53 -10.97 12.72 9.12
C GLU A 53 -10.11 13.61 10.01
N ILE A 54 -9.37 14.51 9.40
CA ILE A 54 -8.53 15.50 10.09
C ILE A 54 -9.14 16.88 9.82
N GLU A 55 -9.34 17.63 10.89
CA GLU A 55 -9.74 19.04 10.79
C GLU A 55 -8.49 19.90 10.59
N ASN A 56 -8.50 20.78 9.59
CA ASN A 56 -7.38 21.68 9.29
C ASN A 56 -7.32 22.87 10.28
N LYS A 57 -7.39 22.59 11.58
CA LYS A 57 -7.26 23.57 12.66
C LYS A 57 -5.84 23.59 13.22
N LYS A 58 -5.40 24.75 13.72
CA LYS A 58 -4.04 24.99 14.22
C LYS A 58 -3.63 24.01 15.33
N ASP A 59 -4.55 23.68 16.24
CA ASP A 59 -4.37 22.74 17.35
C ASP A 59 -4.24 21.28 16.89
N VAL A 60 -4.77 20.94 15.71
CA VAL A 60 -4.76 19.57 15.18
C VAL A 60 -3.53 19.31 14.30
N ILE A 61 -3.25 20.20 13.34
CA ILE A 61 -2.15 20.00 12.37
C ILE A 61 -0.84 20.65 12.82
N GLY A 62 -0.87 21.39 13.93
CA GLY A 62 0.25 22.15 14.46
C GLY A 62 0.45 23.51 13.78
N GLU A 63 1.12 24.41 14.50
CA GLU A 63 1.34 25.79 14.06
C GLU A 63 2.06 25.89 12.72
N TYR A 64 3.14 25.14 12.54
CA TYR A 64 3.93 25.19 11.31
C TYR A 64 3.10 24.83 10.07
N MET A 65 2.40 23.69 10.09
CA MET A 65 1.58 23.26 8.95
C MET A 65 0.44 24.23 8.69
N TYR A 66 -0.18 24.74 9.76
CA TYR A 66 -1.26 25.72 9.66
C TYR A 66 -0.80 27.03 9.01
N SER A 67 0.35 27.57 9.44
CA SER A 67 0.95 28.78 8.87
C SER A 67 1.36 28.59 7.40
N GLN A 68 1.93 27.43 7.04
CA GLN A 68 2.26 27.12 5.64
C GLN A 68 1.00 27.04 4.77
N ALA A 69 -0.04 26.38 5.28
CA ALA A 69 -1.28 26.25 4.54
C ALA A 69 -1.98 27.61 4.33
N GLN A 70 -1.94 28.50 5.32
CA GLN A 70 -2.40 29.89 5.16
C GLN A 70 -1.56 30.66 4.14
N LYS A 71 -0.22 30.59 4.25
CA LYS A 71 0.71 31.28 3.34
C LYS A 71 0.49 30.92 1.87
N HIS A 72 0.11 29.67 1.61
CA HIS A 72 -0.14 29.15 0.27
C HIS A 72 -1.62 29.12 -0.12
N SER A 73 -2.49 29.79 0.65
CA SER A 73 -3.94 29.88 0.38
C SER A 73 -4.62 28.50 0.21
N LEU A 74 -4.17 27.49 0.97
CA LEU A 74 -4.77 26.17 0.95
C LEU A 74 -6.14 26.17 1.65
N PRO A 75 -7.07 25.27 1.28
CA PRO A 75 -8.40 25.22 1.91
C PRO A 75 -8.34 24.80 3.40
N MET A 76 -8.57 25.74 4.31
CA MET A 76 -8.45 25.51 5.77
C MET A 76 -9.73 25.12 6.49
N THR A 77 -10.90 25.31 5.88
CA THR A 77 -12.20 25.00 6.50
C THR A 77 -12.71 23.58 6.20
N LYS A 78 -11.96 22.81 5.41
CA LYS A 78 -12.36 21.46 5.01
C LYS A 78 -11.88 20.42 6.02
N LYS A 79 -12.72 19.43 6.26
CA LYS A 79 -12.30 18.15 6.83
C LYS A 79 -11.69 17.33 5.71
N ASP A 80 -10.44 16.93 5.90
CA ASP A 80 -9.75 16.11 4.93
C ASP A 80 -9.66 14.68 5.42
N ARG A 81 -10.08 13.73 4.58
CA ARG A 81 -9.86 12.32 4.83
C ARG A 81 -8.45 11.95 4.40
N LYS A 82 -7.61 11.55 5.36
CA LYS A 82 -6.20 11.20 5.12
C LYS A 82 -5.89 9.81 5.65
N LEU A 83 -5.11 9.04 4.91
CA LEU A 83 -4.48 7.82 5.40
C LEU A 83 -3.30 8.22 6.29
N ILE A 84 -3.30 7.79 7.54
CA ILE A 84 -2.28 8.11 8.53
C ILE A 84 -1.92 6.87 9.36
N THR A 85 -0.77 6.93 10.02
CA THR A 85 -0.32 5.97 11.02
C THR A 85 -0.69 6.45 12.43
N LEU A 86 -1.21 5.56 13.27
CA LEU A 86 -1.70 5.87 14.62
C LEU A 86 -1.10 4.90 15.66
N LEU A 87 -1.05 5.35 16.90
CA LEU A 87 -0.73 4.54 18.09
C LEU A 87 -1.99 4.10 18.86
N ASP A 88 -3.14 4.69 18.60
CA ASP A 88 -4.39 4.27 19.23
C ASP A 88 -5.56 4.53 18.29
N THR A 89 -6.76 4.12 18.70
CA THR A 89 -7.98 4.40 17.94
C THR A 89 -8.56 5.78 18.25
N ASN A 90 -7.86 6.61 19.03
CA ASN A 90 -8.26 7.95 19.48
C ASN A 90 -9.70 8.00 20.02
N GLY A 91 -10.06 7.01 20.84
CA GLY A 91 -11.42 6.86 21.39
C GLY A 91 -12.52 6.52 20.37
N GLN A 92 -12.18 6.32 19.09
CA GLN A 92 -13.11 5.99 18.02
C GLN A 92 -13.14 4.49 17.76
N PHE A 93 -14.30 3.99 17.31
CA PHE A 93 -14.45 2.61 16.88
C PHE A 93 -13.86 2.41 15.49
N MET A 94 -12.81 1.60 15.39
CA MET A 94 -12.14 1.27 14.13
C MET A 94 -12.34 -0.20 13.77
N VAL A 95 -12.37 -0.50 12.47
CA VAL A 95 -12.57 -1.85 11.94
C VAL A 95 -11.22 -2.52 11.67
N PHE A 96 -11.01 -3.72 12.17
CA PHE A 96 -9.80 -4.52 11.96
C PHE A 96 -10.18 -5.92 11.49
N ASN A 97 -9.40 -6.49 10.56
CA ASN A 97 -9.47 -7.92 10.30
C ASN A 97 -8.69 -8.69 11.39
N ASN A 98 -8.95 -9.99 11.49
CA ASN A 98 -8.36 -10.86 12.50
C ASN A 98 -6.82 -10.86 12.51
N TYR A 99 -6.16 -11.02 11.36
CA TYR A 99 -4.70 -11.05 11.30
C TYR A 99 -4.07 -9.75 11.80
N TYR A 100 -4.65 -8.63 11.40
CA TYR A 100 -4.16 -7.33 11.82
C TYR A 100 -4.40 -7.10 13.32
N LEU A 101 -5.61 -7.41 13.79
CA LEU A 101 -5.96 -7.20 15.19
C LEU A 101 -5.09 -8.06 16.12
N TRP A 102 -4.85 -9.32 15.77
CA TRP A 102 -3.97 -10.19 16.55
C TRP A 102 -2.52 -9.71 16.56
N LEU A 103 -1.99 -9.24 15.42
CA LEU A 103 -0.66 -8.62 15.38
C LEU A 103 -0.57 -7.42 16.33
N LEU A 104 -1.59 -6.55 16.33
CA LEU A 104 -1.62 -5.41 17.24
C LEU A 104 -1.65 -5.89 18.71
N ILE A 105 -2.50 -6.87 19.04
CA ILE A 105 -2.58 -7.44 20.39
C ILE A 105 -1.22 -8.01 20.83
N ASP A 106 -0.51 -8.71 19.95
CA ASP A 106 0.83 -9.26 20.22
C ASP A 106 1.87 -8.16 20.47
N LEU A 107 1.66 -6.97 19.93
CA LEU A 107 2.47 -5.76 20.19
C LEU A 107 2.03 -4.98 21.43
N GLY A 108 1.07 -5.50 22.22
CA GLY A 108 0.57 -4.86 23.44
C GLY A 108 -0.68 -4.00 23.25
N PHE A 109 -1.44 -4.17 22.16
CA PHE A 109 -2.67 -3.42 21.92
C PHE A 109 -3.79 -3.88 22.84
N ILE A 110 -4.31 -2.96 23.66
CA ILE A 110 -5.37 -3.25 24.63
C ILE A 110 -6.71 -2.82 24.06
N ILE A 111 -7.63 -3.78 23.92
CA ILE A 111 -9.02 -3.49 23.54
C ILE A 111 -9.79 -3.01 24.76
N THR A 112 -10.33 -1.80 24.67
CA THR A 112 -11.12 -1.18 25.74
C THR A 112 -12.63 -1.36 25.54
N ASP A 113 -13.06 -1.50 24.28
CA ASP A 113 -14.47 -1.54 23.95
C ASP A 113 -14.73 -2.35 22.67
N TYR A 114 -15.84 -3.09 22.65
CA TYR A 114 -16.23 -4.01 21.58
C TYR A 114 -17.57 -3.57 21.00
N LYS A 115 -17.61 -3.26 19.70
CA LYS A 115 -18.85 -2.83 19.03
C LYS A 115 -19.52 -3.92 18.22
N ALA A 116 -18.77 -4.61 17.38
CA ALA A 116 -19.32 -5.63 16.49
C ALA A 116 -18.24 -6.58 15.98
N ILE A 117 -18.66 -7.78 15.61
CA ILE A 117 -17.85 -8.75 14.89
C ILE A 117 -18.67 -9.44 13.81
N ALA A 118 -18.08 -9.62 12.64
CA ALA A 118 -18.56 -10.51 11.60
C ALA A 118 -17.55 -11.65 11.42
N VAL A 119 -18.02 -12.89 11.55
CA VAL A 119 -17.19 -14.09 11.47
C VAL A 119 -17.51 -14.84 10.19
N PHE A 120 -16.48 -15.39 9.55
CA PHE A 120 -16.56 -15.96 8.21
C PHE A 120 -15.94 -17.35 8.16
N GLU A 121 -16.45 -18.18 7.24
CA GLU A 121 -15.85 -19.48 6.95
C GLU A 121 -14.50 -19.34 6.24
N LYS A 122 -13.55 -20.21 6.59
CA LYS A 122 -12.29 -20.35 5.85
C LYS A 122 -12.54 -21.16 4.58
N ASN A 123 -12.03 -20.69 3.44
CA ASN A 123 -12.00 -21.49 2.22
C ASN A 123 -10.73 -21.24 1.40
N VAL A 124 -10.49 -22.16 0.46
CA VAL A 124 -9.38 -22.14 -0.50
C VAL A 124 -9.86 -21.96 -1.95
N ALA A 125 -11.07 -21.42 -2.16
CA ALA A 125 -11.70 -21.35 -3.48
C ALA A 125 -10.86 -20.61 -4.54
N TYR A 126 -10.07 -19.62 -4.11
CA TYR A 126 -9.19 -18.83 -4.99
C TYR A 126 -7.79 -19.45 -5.16
N GLU A 127 -7.42 -20.46 -4.37
CA GLU A 127 -6.08 -21.05 -4.42
C GLU A 127 -5.75 -21.63 -5.81
N PRO A 128 -6.62 -22.44 -6.46
CA PRO A 128 -6.32 -22.97 -7.79
C PRO A 128 -6.10 -21.87 -8.83
N PHE A 129 -6.93 -20.82 -8.78
CA PHE A 129 -6.81 -19.67 -9.67
C PHE A 129 -5.49 -18.92 -9.47
N VAL A 130 -5.17 -18.55 -8.23
CA VAL A 130 -3.94 -17.80 -7.91
C VAL A 130 -2.70 -18.62 -8.26
N ARG A 131 -2.67 -19.91 -7.90
CA ARG A 131 -1.54 -20.81 -8.24
C ARG A 131 -1.34 -20.92 -9.75
N THR A 132 -2.42 -21.12 -10.50
CA THR A 132 -2.36 -21.22 -11.97
C THR A 132 -1.82 -19.95 -12.59
N MET A 133 -2.37 -18.78 -12.22
CA MET A 133 -1.94 -17.50 -12.77
C MET A 133 -0.51 -17.13 -12.37
N MET A 134 -0.08 -17.46 -11.14
CA MET A 134 1.31 -17.27 -10.71
C MET A 134 2.28 -18.16 -11.48
N ASN A 135 1.93 -19.43 -11.72
CA ASN A 135 2.77 -20.34 -12.51
C ASN A 135 2.92 -19.85 -13.95
N LEU A 136 1.82 -19.43 -14.59
CA LEU A 136 1.85 -18.85 -15.94
C LEU A 136 2.70 -17.57 -16.00
N ARG A 137 2.62 -16.74 -14.96
CA ARG A 137 3.47 -15.56 -14.82
C ARG A 137 4.95 -15.95 -14.74
N ILE A 138 5.32 -16.91 -13.88
CA ILE A 138 6.71 -17.36 -13.71
C ILE A 138 7.25 -17.95 -15.01
N GLN A 139 6.49 -18.82 -15.67
CA GLN A 139 6.83 -19.38 -16.98
C GLN A 139 7.06 -18.28 -18.02
N SER A 140 6.23 -17.23 -18.01
CA SER A 140 6.40 -16.08 -18.90
C SER A 140 7.68 -15.29 -18.62
N ILE A 141 8.08 -15.15 -17.35
CA ILE A 141 9.35 -14.50 -16.97
C ILE A 141 10.54 -15.30 -17.49
N LEU A 142 10.52 -16.63 -17.30
CA LEU A 142 11.60 -17.53 -17.73
C LEU A 142 11.88 -17.45 -19.23
N VAL A 143 10.84 -17.22 -20.04
CA VAL A 143 10.97 -17.07 -21.50
C VAL A 143 11.07 -15.60 -21.96
N GLY A 144 11.18 -14.63 -21.03
CA GLY A 144 11.27 -13.21 -21.35
C GLY A 144 10.02 -12.59 -21.98
N SER A 145 8.84 -13.19 -21.76
CA SER A 145 7.58 -12.75 -22.37
C SER A 145 6.92 -11.60 -21.61
N SER A 146 6.42 -10.61 -22.35
CA SER A 146 5.61 -9.50 -21.80
C SER A 146 4.28 -9.96 -21.17
N LYS A 147 3.85 -11.22 -21.42
CA LYS A 147 2.66 -11.84 -20.81
C LYS A 147 2.74 -11.89 -19.29
N GLU A 148 3.93 -11.84 -18.69
CA GLU A 148 4.06 -11.82 -17.22
C GLU A 148 3.32 -10.63 -16.58
N LYS A 149 3.30 -9.47 -17.26
CA LYS A 149 2.54 -8.29 -16.83
C LYS A 149 1.03 -8.51 -16.93
N PHE A 150 0.58 -9.21 -17.96
CA PHE A 150 -0.84 -9.54 -18.14
C PHE A 150 -1.34 -10.50 -17.05
N TYR A 151 -0.58 -11.55 -16.72
CA TYR A 151 -0.93 -12.45 -15.63
C TYR A 151 -0.91 -11.75 -14.26
N LYS A 152 0.06 -10.86 -14.02
CA LYS A 152 0.06 -9.99 -12.83
C LYS A 152 -1.23 -9.14 -12.78
N LEU A 153 -1.63 -8.55 -13.90
CA LEU A 153 -2.83 -7.73 -14.01
C LEU A 153 -4.10 -8.54 -13.71
N ILE A 154 -4.24 -9.75 -14.25
CA ILE A 154 -5.40 -10.63 -13.98
C ILE A 154 -5.55 -10.89 -12.48
N ILE A 155 -4.46 -11.23 -11.79
CA ILE A 155 -4.48 -11.48 -10.34
C ILE A 155 -4.94 -10.21 -9.61
N ASN A 156 -4.34 -9.06 -9.92
CA ASN A 156 -4.69 -7.80 -9.26
C ASN A 156 -6.11 -7.32 -9.56
N ALA A 157 -6.58 -7.52 -10.80
CA ALA A 157 -7.90 -7.13 -11.25
C ALA A 157 -8.99 -8.00 -10.60
N SER A 158 -8.72 -9.28 -10.33
CA SER A 158 -9.68 -10.16 -9.63
C SER A 158 -10.04 -9.61 -8.25
N TYR A 159 -9.04 -9.12 -7.49
CA TYR A 159 -9.25 -8.43 -6.23
C TYR A 159 -10.01 -7.10 -6.41
N GLY A 160 -9.60 -6.28 -7.38
CA GLY A 160 -10.24 -5.00 -7.65
C GLY A 160 -11.71 -5.13 -8.04
N TYR A 161 -12.06 -6.20 -8.77
CA TYR A 161 -13.42 -6.51 -9.18
C TYR A 161 -14.32 -6.83 -7.98
N ASP A 162 -13.86 -7.69 -7.06
CA ASP A 162 -14.68 -8.07 -5.91
C ASP A 162 -14.96 -6.91 -4.95
N THR A 163 -14.03 -5.95 -4.89
CA THR A 163 -14.06 -4.80 -3.97
C THR A 163 -14.65 -3.53 -4.59
N LEU A 164 -15.13 -3.64 -5.81
CA LEU A 164 -15.61 -2.51 -6.60
C LEU A 164 -16.93 -1.98 -6.02
N ASN A 165 -16.94 -0.71 -5.60
CA ASN A 165 -18.18 -0.07 -5.16
C ASN A 165 -19.01 0.35 -6.39
N THR A 166 -19.90 -0.54 -6.83
CA THR A 166 -20.76 -0.35 -8.01
C THR A 166 -21.74 0.82 -7.86
N GLU A 167 -22.07 1.26 -6.64
CA GLU A 167 -22.97 2.40 -6.38
C GLU A 167 -22.41 3.72 -6.90
N LYS A 168 -21.08 3.83 -7.00
CA LYS A 168 -20.39 5.06 -7.43
C LYS A 168 -20.19 5.15 -8.94
N PHE A 169 -20.54 4.11 -9.71
CA PHE A 169 -20.33 4.10 -11.14
C PHE A 169 -21.50 4.76 -11.86
N GLY A 170 -21.20 5.79 -12.66
CA GLY A 170 -22.15 6.34 -13.63
C GLY A 170 -22.30 5.42 -14.82
N MET A 171 -23.51 5.26 -15.32
CA MET A 171 -23.78 4.56 -16.57
C MET A 171 -23.65 5.56 -17.72
N ILE A 172 -22.86 5.22 -18.74
CA ILE A 172 -22.81 6.01 -19.98
C ILE A 172 -23.66 5.29 -21.02
N LYS A 173 -24.61 6.01 -21.61
CA LYS A 173 -25.39 5.54 -22.76
C LYS A 173 -25.03 6.36 -23.98
N MET A 174 -24.82 5.68 -25.11
CA MET A 174 -24.70 6.33 -26.42
C MET A 174 -26.10 6.51 -26.98
N LEU A 175 -26.55 7.75 -27.12
CA LEU A 175 -27.90 8.11 -27.54
C LEU A 175 -27.86 9.04 -28.76
N ASP A 176 -28.91 9.00 -29.57
CA ASP A 176 -29.14 9.99 -30.62
C ASP A 176 -29.69 11.30 -30.05
N LYS A 177 -29.98 12.28 -30.90
CA LYS A 177 -30.47 13.60 -30.45
C LYS A 177 -31.78 13.50 -29.65
N ALA A 178 -32.72 12.65 -30.07
CA ALA A 178 -34.02 12.50 -29.42
C ALA A 178 -33.88 11.79 -28.05
N GLY A 179 -33.16 10.66 -28.01
CA GLY A 179 -32.88 9.93 -26.78
C GLY A 179 -32.09 10.77 -25.77
N THR A 180 -31.16 11.60 -26.26
CA THR A 180 -30.40 12.55 -25.42
C THR A 180 -31.30 13.59 -24.79
N PHE A 181 -32.22 14.18 -25.56
CA PHE A 181 -33.19 15.15 -25.04
C PHE A 181 -34.02 14.54 -23.91
N ILE A 182 -34.56 13.32 -24.09
CA ILE A 182 -35.31 12.62 -23.04
C ILE A 182 -34.43 12.35 -21.82
N ALA A 183 -33.20 11.88 -22.02
CA ALA A 183 -32.30 11.53 -20.93
C ALA A 183 -31.87 12.74 -20.11
N GLN A 184 -31.69 13.92 -20.73
CA GLN A 184 -31.34 15.17 -20.04
C GLN A 184 -32.43 15.66 -19.08
N HIS A 185 -33.70 15.34 -19.36
CA HIS A 185 -34.83 15.71 -18.49
C HIS A 185 -35.08 14.69 -17.38
N HIS A 186 -34.37 13.56 -17.38
CA HIS A 186 -34.51 12.57 -16.31
C HIS A 186 -33.72 13.04 -15.05
N PRO A 187 -34.28 12.93 -13.83
CA PRO A 187 -33.62 13.34 -12.58
C PRO A 187 -32.27 12.69 -12.24
N ASN A 188 -31.85 11.72 -13.05
CA ASN A 188 -30.62 10.96 -12.85
C ASN A 188 -29.54 11.36 -13.86
N HIS A 189 -29.86 12.30 -14.76
CA HIS A 189 -28.87 12.89 -15.64
C HIS A 189 -27.73 13.50 -14.82
N MET A 190 -26.49 13.26 -15.24
CA MET A 190 -25.31 13.86 -14.63
C MET A 190 -24.58 14.76 -15.61
N ASP A 191 -24.33 14.25 -16.82
CA ASP A 191 -23.61 15.00 -17.85
C ASP A 191 -23.96 14.47 -19.25
N THR A 192 -23.74 15.30 -20.27
CA THR A 192 -23.91 14.93 -21.67
C THR A 192 -22.74 15.47 -22.49
N ARG A 193 -22.09 14.58 -23.23
CA ARG A 193 -21.04 14.94 -24.19
C ARG A 193 -21.43 14.55 -25.59
N ARG A 194 -21.40 15.50 -26.53
CA ARG A 194 -21.56 15.21 -27.96
C ARG A 194 -20.32 14.48 -28.47
N ILE A 195 -20.54 13.36 -29.16
CA ILE A 195 -19.49 12.55 -29.79
C ILE A 195 -19.46 12.80 -31.30
N SER A 196 -20.63 12.87 -31.94
CA SER A 196 -20.76 13.12 -33.38
C SER A 196 -22.00 13.98 -33.68
N VAL A 197 -22.37 14.11 -34.96
CA VAL A 197 -23.52 14.92 -35.35
C VAL A 197 -24.82 14.44 -34.69
N ASN A 198 -25.01 13.12 -34.58
CA ASN A 198 -26.22 12.50 -34.02
C ASN A 198 -25.90 11.41 -32.97
N THR A 199 -24.79 11.54 -32.24
CA THR A 199 -24.43 10.61 -31.17
C THR A 199 -23.88 11.37 -29.98
N PHE A 200 -24.41 11.08 -28.81
CA PHE A 200 -24.06 11.71 -27.55
C PHE A 200 -23.80 10.63 -26.50
N ALA A 201 -22.75 10.80 -25.71
CA ALA A 201 -22.50 10.04 -24.51
C ALA A 201 -23.22 10.75 -23.35
N VAL A 202 -24.32 10.15 -22.88
CA VAL A 202 -25.09 10.67 -21.75
C VAL A 202 -24.74 9.88 -20.51
N GLN A 203 -24.24 10.57 -19.48
CA GLN A 203 -23.91 9.99 -18.20
C GLN A 203 -25.13 10.08 -17.27
N ILE A 204 -25.53 8.93 -16.72
CA ILE A 204 -26.72 8.77 -15.91
C ILE A 204 -26.33 8.07 -14.60
N LYS A 205 -26.83 8.59 -13.48
CA LYS A 205 -26.72 7.95 -12.17
C LYS A 205 -27.65 6.72 -12.12
N PRO A 206 -27.15 5.50 -11.87
CA PRO A 206 -28.01 4.33 -11.73
C PRO A 206 -29.05 4.52 -10.60
N LYS A 207 -30.29 4.03 -10.79
CA LYS A 207 -31.32 4.01 -9.73
C LYS A 207 -31.06 2.89 -8.72
N THR A 208 -30.49 1.80 -9.20
CA THR A 208 -30.18 0.61 -8.42
C THR A 208 -28.72 0.24 -8.67
N ALA A 209 -28.06 -0.26 -7.63
CA ALA A 209 -26.76 -0.88 -7.73
C ALA A 209 -26.92 -2.32 -7.26
N THR A 210 -26.37 -3.26 -8.01
CA THR A 210 -26.28 -4.65 -7.60
C THR A 210 -24.89 -4.92 -7.03
N CYS A 211 -24.87 -5.62 -5.90
CA CYS A 211 -23.67 -6.12 -5.27
C CYS A 211 -23.71 -7.64 -5.34
N PHE A 212 -23.16 -8.20 -6.43
CA PHE A 212 -22.99 -9.65 -6.58
C PHE A 212 -21.62 -10.13 -6.09
N THR A 213 -20.73 -9.20 -5.76
CA THR A 213 -19.36 -9.48 -5.38
C THR A 213 -19.21 -9.63 -3.87
N SER A 214 -18.24 -10.45 -3.47
CA SER A 214 -17.90 -10.71 -2.08
C SER A 214 -17.10 -9.53 -1.51
N ILE A 215 -17.74 -8.42 -1.10
CA ILE A 215 -17.04 -7.24 -0.53
C ILE A 215 -16.14 -7.62 0.67
N GLN A 216 -16.48 -8.70 1.41
CA GLN A 216 -15.62 -9.22 2.49
C GLN A 216 -14.23 -9.64 2.00
N SER A 217 -14.07 -10.03 0.73
CA SER A 217 -12.77 -10.27 0.10
C SER A 217 -11.98 -8.98 -0.11
N GLY A 218 -12.51 -7.80 0.20
CA GLY A 218 -11.77 -6.53 0.26
C GLY A 218 -11.26 -6.15 1.63
N VAL A 219 -11.96 -6.56 2.69
CA VAL A 219 -11.59 -6.18 4.07
C VAL A 219 -10.41 -7.00 4.57
N LEU A 220 -10.26 -8.23 4.06
CA LEU A 220 -9.22 -9.15 4.47
C LEU A 220 -7.90 -8.94 3.73
N PRO A 221 -7.84 -8.69 2.41
CA PRO A 221 -6.59 -8.44 1.67
C PRO A 221 -5.93 -7.08 1.87
N GLN A 222 -6.35 -6.32 2.88
CA GLN A 222 -5.43 -5.41 3.58
C GLN A 222 -4.18 -6.16 4.14
N ILE A 223 -4.09 -7.48 3.94
CA ILE A 223 -2.91 -8.35 3.89
C ILE A 223 -1.60 -7.61 3.61
N MET A 224 -1.45 -6.73 2.62
CA MET A 224 -0.12 -6.14 2.34
C MET A 224 0.39 -5.22 3.46
N GLN A 225 -0.48 -4.38 4.04
CA GLN A 225 -0.12 -3.62 5.24
C GLN A 225 0.15 -4.57 6.39
N ASN A 226 -0.72 -5.56 6.61
CA ASN A 226 -0.59 -6.45 7.77
C ASN A 226 0.64 -7.35 7.68
N ILE A 227 1.00 -7.82 6.49
CA ILE A 227 2.19 -8.63 6.23
C ILE A 227 3.43 -7.77 6.26
N GLY A 228 3.44 -6.59 5.63
CA GLY A 228 4.56 -5.66 5.73
C GLY A 228 4.85 -5.32 7.19
N ILE A 229 3.84 -4.92 7.96
CA ILE A 229 3.96 -4.63 9.39
C ILE A 229 4.37 -5.89 10.16
N SER A 230 3.78 -7.04 9.88
CA SER A 230 4.16 -8.30 10.52
C SER A 230 5.63 -8.63 10.28
N ILE A 231 6.16 -8.47 9.07
CA ILE A 231 7.57 -8.73 8.77
C ILE A 231 8.46 -7.71 9.50
N ILE A 232 8.08 -6.44 9.53
CA ILE A 232 8.84 -5.42 10.24
C ILE A 232 8.93 -5.76 11.73
N TYR A 233 7.81 -6.08 12.37
CA TYR A 233 7.77 -6.31 13.82
C TYR A 233 8.22 -7.71 14.23
N ASN A 234 7.86 -8.76 13.48
CA ASN A 234 8.19 -10.14 13.83
C ASN A 234 9.54 -10.61 13.30
N PHE A 235 10.16 -9.90 12.35
CA PHE A 235 11.47 -10.24 11.81
C PHE A 235 12.46 -9.09 11.98
N MET A 236 12.26 -7.96 11.29
CA MET A 236 13.27 -6.90 11.22
C MET A 236 13.61 -6.32 12.60
N TYR A 237 12.61 -5.96 13.41
CA TYR A 237 12.83 -5.38 14.74
C TYR A 237 13.38 -6.38 15.77
N LYS A 238 13.29 -7.69 15.50
CA LYS A 238 13.84 -8.72 16.39
C LYS A 238 15.33 -8.98 16.16
N CYS A 239 15.80 -8.86 14.92
CA CYS A 239 17.16 -9.29 14.56
C CYS A 239 18.02 -8.24 13.87
N LEU A 240 17.52 -7.03 13.64
CA LEU A 240 18.27 -5.93 13.02
C LEU A 240 18.49 -4.77 14.00
N ASP A 241 19.62 -4.08 13.86
CA ASP A 241 19.91 -2.85 14.59
C ASP A 241 19.00 -1.71 14.10
N ARG A 242 18.00 -1.39 14.92
CA ARG A 242 17.00 -0.35 14.65
C ARG A 242 17.57 1.07 14.51
N LYS A 243 18.82 1.31 14.91
CA LYS A 243 19.51 2.59 14.74
C LYS A 243 20.24 2.69 13.40
N ARG A 244 20.42 1.57 12.71
CA ARG A 244 21.19 1.47 11.46
C ARG A 244 20.32 1.28 10.23
N PHE A 245 19.01 1.46 10.33
CA PHE A 245 18.16 1.58 9.16
C PHE A 245 16.99 2.55 9.39
N HIS A 246 16.44 3.04 8.29
CA HIS A 246 15.30 3.95 8.29
C HIS A 246 14.35 3.64 7.14
N PHE A 247 13.04 3.62 7.42
CA PHE A 247 12.00 3.50 6.39
C PHE A 247 11.82 4.85 5.71
N VAL A 248 12.22 4.96 4.44
CA VAL A 248 12.20 6.23 3.71
C VAL A 248 10.82 6.49 3.09
N LEU A 249 10.25 5.48 2.45
CA LEU A 249 8.90 5.54 1.89
C LEU A 249 8.30 4.14 1.77
N ALA A 250 6.97 4.09 1.73
CA ALA A 250 6.22 2.89 1.41
C ALA A 250 5.12 3.25 0.40
N ASP A 251 4.90 2.38 -0.59
CA ASP A 251 3.80 2.51 -1.53
C ASP A 251 3.17 1.14 -1.75
N THR A 252 1.97 0.96 -1.19
CA THR A 252 1.06 -0.20 -1.32
C THR A 252 1.70 -1.59 -1.16
N ASP A 253 2.54 -2.00 -2.10
CA ASP A 253 3.24 -3.27 -2.22
C ASP A 253 4.78 -3.17 -2.10
N SER A 254 5.31 -1.99 -1.80
CA SER A 254 6.75 -1.72 -1.72
C SER A 254 7.13 -0.92 -0.48
N ILE A 255 8.32 -1.18 0.03
CA ILE A 255 8.96 -0.45 1.14
C ILE A 255 10.38 -0.14 0.71
N TYR A 256 10.82 1.09 0.94
CA TYR A 256 12.17 1.54 0.68
C TYR A 256 12.88 1.81 2.00
N ILE A 257 14.02 1.17 2.17
CA ILE A 257 14.78 1.16 3.42
C ILE A 257 16.16 1.75 3.12
N ALA A 258 16.54 2.77 3.87
CA ALA A 258 17.92 3.23 3.92
C ALA A 258 18.65 2.44 4.99
N ILE A 259 19.81 1.87 4.67
CA ILE A 259 20.59 1.01 5.56
C ILE A 259 21.97 1.64 5.73
N ALA A 260 22.37 1.85 6.99
CA ALA A 260 23.73 2.22 7.36
C ALA A 260 24.60 0.96 7.33
N GLY A 261 24.98 0.56 6.12
CA GLY A 261 25.78 -0.62 5.86
C GLY A 261 27.25 -0.48 6.26
N ASP A 262 28.04 -1.49 5.90
CA ASP A 262 29.48 -1.45 5.87
C ASP A 262 29.95 -0.64 4.66
N LYS A 263 30.85 0.31 4.88
CA LYS A 263 31.41 1.19 3.83
C LYS A 263 32.35 0.43 2.89
N ASP A 264 32.88 -0.71 3.33
CA ASP A 264 33.84 -1.50 2.57
C ASP A 264 33.12 -2.55 1.69
N LYS A 265 31.79 -2.65 1.80
CA LYS A 265 30.92 -3.50 0.97
C LYS A 265 30.08 -2.66 0.01
N ASP A 266 29.62 -3.28 -1.07
CA ASP A 266 28.75 -2.63 -2.04
C ASP A 266 27.28 -2.55 -1.55
N CYS A 267 26.40 -2.00 -2.39
CA CYS A 267 24.98 -1.86 -2.08
C CYS A 267 24.19 -3.18 -2.00
N HIS A 268 24.79 -4.32 -2.36
CA HIS A 268 24.15 -5.64 -2.34
C HIS A 268 24.35 -6.37 -1.00
N GLN A 269 24.99 -5.75 -0.02
CA GLN A 269 25.17 -6.29 1.34
C GLN A 269 23.84 -6.49 2.13
N GLN A 270 22.74 -5.91 1.65
CA GLN A 270 21.41 -6.00 2.27
C GLN A 270 21.46 -5.69 3.78
N PHE A 271 21.06 -6.63 4.63
CA PHE A 271 21.01 -6.47 6.08
C PHE A 271 22.23 -7.00 6.83
N GLU A 272 23.19 -7.63 6.14
CA GLU A 272 24.27 -8.42 6.75
C GLU A 272 25.03 -7.65 7.84
N SER A 273 25.36 -6.39 7.58
CA SER A 273 26.14 -5.52 8.47
C SER A 273 25.35 -4.95 9.66
N ILE A 274 24.03 -5.15 9.69
CA ILE A 274 23.15 -4.63 10.73
C ILE A 274 22.41 -5.72 11.49
N VAL A 275 22.74 -7.00 11.26
CA VAL A 275 22.16 -8.12 12.01
C VAL A 275 22.68 -8.11 13.45
N THR A 276 21.77 -8.02 14.41
CA THR A 276 22.07 -8.07 15.86
C THR A 276 21.88 -9.46 16.45
N ASP A 277 20.93 -10.24 15.93
CA ASP A 277 20.70 -11.63 16.31
C ASP A 277 20.85 -12.51 15.07
N LYS A 278 22.07 -13.03 14.88
CA LYS A 278 22.42 -13.85 13.72
C LYS A 278 21.70 -15.19 13.72
N GLN A 279 21.53 -15.83 14.88
CA GLN A 279 20.86 -17.12 14.96
C GLN A 279 19.39 -16.98 14.53
N PHE A 280 18.69 -15.97 15.03
CA PHE A 280 17.31 -15.71 14.62
C PHE A 280 17.23 -15.34 13.14
N TYR A 281 18.14 -14.48 12.66
CA TYR A 281 18.18 -14.04 11.26
C TYR A 281 18.35 -15.23 10.31
N ASP A 282 19.38 -16.05 10.50
CA ASP A 282 19.70 -17.18 9.62
C ASP A 282 18.56 -18.22 9.58
N GLN A 283 17.83 -18.39 10.69
CA GLN A 283 16.67 -19.28 10.77
C GLN A 283 15.42 -18.77 10.01
N HIS A 284 15.24 -17.44 9.90
CA HIS A 284 13.97 -16.85 9.46
C HIS A 284 14.06 -16.04 8.17
N VAL A 285 15.24 -15.59 7.74
CA VAL A 285 15.41 -14.66 6.61
C VAL A 285 14.72 -15.15 5.34
N TYR A 286 14.88 -16.43 4.99
CA TYR A 286 14.31 -17.01 3.77
C TYR A 286 12.82 -17.35 3.86
N GLN A 287 12.18 -17.16 5.02
CA GLN A 287 10.72 -17.15 5.11
C GLN A 287 10.16 -15.87 4.46
N TYR A 288 10.91 -14.77 4.51
CA TYR A 288 10.47 -13.44 4.10
C TYR A 288 11.15 -12.94 2.83
N LEU A 289 12.45 -13.19 2.67
CA LEU A 289 13.26 -12.80 1.52
C LEU A 289 13.53 -13.99 0.60
N PRO A 290 13.98 -13.76 -0.65
CA PRO A 290 14.36 -14.82 -1.57
C PRO A 290 15.57 -15.59 -1.05
N ASP A 291 15.53 -16.92 -1.13
CA ASP A 291 16.69 -17.77 -0.89
C ASP A 291 17.61 -17.76 -2.12
N PRO A 292 18.88 -17.33 -2.00
CA PRO A 292 19.81 -17.27 -3.13
C PRO A 292 20.12 -18.65 -3.72
N ASN A 293 19.85 -19.74 -2.98
CA ASN A 293 20.06 -21.11 -3.43
C ASN A 293 18.82 -21.71 -4.12
N LYS A 294 17.71 -20.96 -4.20
CA LYS A 294 16.47 -21.40 -4.84
C LYS A 294 16.22 -20.66 -6.15
N ASP A 295 15.29 -21.21 -6.91
CA ASP A 295 14.93 -20.70 -8.23
C ASP A 295 13.94 -19.52 -8.15
N ILE A 296 13.49 -19.09 -9.34
CA ILE A 296 12.53 -18.00 -9.49
C ILE A 296 11.20 -18.22 -8.75
N TYR A 297 10.82 -19.46 -8.44
CA TYR A 297 9.57 -19.72 -7.72
C TYR A 297 9.67 -19.24 -6.27
N ASP A 298 10.84 -19.32 -5.64
CA ASP A 298 11.06 -18.72 -4.32
C ASP A 298 11.08 -17.19 -4.40
N CYS A 299 11.77 -16.63 -5.39
CA CYS A 299 11.80 -15.18 -5.64
C CYS A 299 10.42 -14.57 -5.92
N LYS A 300 9.46 -15.38 -6.41
CA LYS A 300 8.08 -14.98 -6.72
C LYS A 300 7.06 -15.63 -5.79
N LYS A 301 7.49 -16.16 -4.63
CA LYS A 301 6.58 -16.79 -3.67
C LYS A 301 5.52 -15.80 -3.19
N ILE A 302 4.31 -16.31 -3.04
CA ILE A 302 3.16 -15.50 -2.62
C ILE A 302 3.43 -14.99 -1.20
N LEU A 303 3.24 -13.69 -0.98
CA LEU A 303 3.45 -12.98 0.30
C LEU A 303 4.90 -12.84 0.77
N GLY A 304 5.89 -13.31 -0.01
CA GLY A 304 7.30 -12.99 0.22
C GLY A 304 7.67 -11.60 -0.32
N PHE A 305 8.71 -11.00 0.25
CA PHE A 305 9.34 -9.82 -0.34
C PHE A 305 10.26 -10.23 -1.49
N GLY A 306 10.12 -9.55 -2.62
CA GLY A 306 11.08 -9.59 -3.70
C GLY A 306 11.99 -8.37 -3.63
N ILE A 307 13.29 -8.57 -3.81
CA ILE A 307 14.23 -7.45 -3.96
C ILE A 307 14.10 -6.93 -5.38
N GLU A 308 13.48 -5.75 -5.54
CA GLU A 308 13.31 -5.14 -6.87
C GLU A 308 14.51 -4.28 -7.28
N ASN A 309 15.09 -3.54 -6.33
CA ASN A 309 16.18 -2.60 -6.60
C ASN A 309 17.06 -2.43 -5.37
N GLU A 310 18.37 -2.32 -5.63
CA GLU A 310 19.39 -1.94 -4.66
C GLU A 310 20.21 -0.79 -5.26
N GLY A 311 20.69 0.11 -4.42
CA GLY A 311 21.35 1.32 -4.89
C GLY A 311 21.83 2.22 -3.78
N TYR A 312 22.66 3.19 -4.15
CA TYR A 312 23.40 4.03 -3.20
C TYR A 312 22.63 5.27 -2.77
N LYS A 313 21.64 5.72 -3.57
CA LYS A 313 20.94 6.98 -3.31
C LYS A 313 19.47 6.90 -3.65
N LEU A 314 18.64 7.38 -2.73
CA LEU A 314 17.20 7.57 -2.88
C LEU A 314 16.87 9.00 -2.47
N THR A 315 16.22 9.75 -3.35
CA THR A 315 15.70 11.08 -3.07
C THR A 315 14.17 11.02 -3.13
N SER A 316 13.50 11.35 -2.03
CA SER A 316 12.04 11.41 -1.95
C SER A 316 11.61 12.85 -1.71
N LEU A 317 10.76 13.39 -2.60
CA LEU A 317 10.18 14.72 -2.45
C LEU A 317 8.77 14.67 -1.86
N GLY A 318 8.12 13.51 -1.94
CA GLY A 318 6.78 13.32 -1.43
C GLY A 318 6.16 11.99 -1.86
N PRO A 319 4.90 11.75 -1.47
CA PRO A 319 4.19 10.53 -1.86
C PRO A 319 4.20 10.32 -3.36
N LYS A 320 4.73 9.17 -3.79
CA LYS A 320 4.87 8.78 -5.21
C LYS A 320 5.65 9.78 -6.09
N CYS A 321 6.54 10.58 -5.47
CA CYS A 321 7.47 11.48 -6.13
C CYS A 321 8.88 11.27 -5.57
N TYR A 322 9.63 10.36 -6.19
CA TYR A 322 10.98 10.00 -5.75
C TYR A 322 11.86 9.55 -6.91
N SER A 323 13.17 9.51 -6.68
CA SER A 323 14.15 8.97 -7.60
C SER A 323 15.19 8.13 -6.88
N MET A 324 15.63 7.05 -7.54
CA MET A 324 16.67 6.16 -7.02
C MET A 324 17.78 6.00 -8.05
N ILE A 325 19.02 6.04 -7.61
CA ILE A 325 20.17 5.58 -8.39
C ILE A 325 20.35 4.11 -8.06
N VAL A 326 19.96 3.25 -9.00
CA VAL A 326 20.10 1.80 -8.85
C VAL A 326 21.41 1.32 -9.46
N ASN A 327 22.01 0.32 -8.83
CA ASN A 327 23.12 -0.41 -9.42
C ASN A 327 22.56 -1.55 -10.27
N LYS A 328 22.86 -1.55 -11.58
CA LYS A 328 22.55 -2.68 -12.45
C LYS A 328 23.84 -3.33 -12.91
N TRP A 329 23.92 -4.63 -12.73
CA TRP A 329 24.92 -5.46 -13.39
C TRP A 329 24.42 -5.86 -14.78
N ASN A 330 25.13 -5.45 -15.82
CA ASN A 330 24.94 -5.99 -17.16
C ASN A 330 26.27 -6.60 -17.59
N ASN A 331 26.26 -7.88 -18.00
CA ASN A 331 27.40 -8.72 -18.40
C ASN A 331 28.66 -7.92 -18.79
N GLU A 332 29.50 -7.57 -17.80
CA GLU A 332 30.82 -6.89 -17.87
C GLU A 332 30.91 -5.40 -17.45
N LYS A 333 29.82 -4.67 -17.18
CA LYS A 333 29.90 -3.27 -16.68
C LYS A 333 28.87 -2.94 -15.61
N GLN A 334 29.33 -2.31 -14.52
CA GLN A 334 28.46 -1.64 -13.56
C GLN A 334 27.82 -0.41 -14.22
N GLN A 335 26.49 -0.31 -14.15
CA GLN A 335 25.74 0.83 -14.66
C GLN A 335 24.84 1.42 -13.57
N TYR A 336 24.96 2.72 -13.37
CA TYR A 336 24.05 3.49 -12.54
C TYR A 336 22.84 3.92 -13.36
N VAL A 337 21.64 3.50 -12.95
CA VAL A 337 20.40 3.86 -13.65
C VAL A 337 19.55 4.76 -12.76
N PHE A 338 19.22 5.95 -13.27
CA PHE A 338 18.26 6.85 -12.64
C PHE A 338 16.83 6.34 -12.87
N LYS A 339 16.11 6.03 -11.79
CA LYS A 339 14.71 5.61 -11.83
C LYS A 339 13.80 6.61 -11.12
N PRO A 340 13.22 7.58 -11.84
CA PRO A 340 12.23 8.47 -11.26
C PRO A 340 10.85 7.82 -11.25
N LYS A 341 10.08 8.08 -10.20
CA LYS A 341 8.63 7.86 -10.15
C LYS A 341 7.97 9.20 -9.83
N ILE A 342 7.18 9.69 -10.78
CA ILE A 342 6.38 10.90 -10.66
C ILE A 342 4.95 10.51 -11.00
N THR A 343 4.05 10.55 -10.02
CA THR A 343 2.60 10.32 -10.22
C THR A 343 1.76 11.45 -9.65
N SER A 344 2.35 12.65 -9.53
CA SER A 344 1.60 13.83 -9.09
C SER A 344 0.62 14.22 -10.19
N LYS A 345 -0.68 14.12 -9.89
CA LYS A 345 -1.76 14.60 -10.78
C LYS A 345 -1.56 16.04 -11.23
N ALA A 346 -0.97 16.89 -10.37
CA ALA A 346 -0.69 18.29 -10.71
C ALA A 346 0.43 18.44 -11.73
N LEU A 347 1.41 17.54 -11.74
CA LEU A 347 2.50 17.55 -12.72
C LEU A 347 2.09 16.89 -14.05
N GLU A 348 1.30 15.82 -14.00
CA GLU A 348 0.77 15.13 -15.20
C GLU A 348 -0.13 16.04 -16.04
N GLN A 349 -0.90 16.94 -15.42
CA GLN A 349 -1.78 17.90 -16.11
C GLN A 349 -1.04 18.98 -16.90
N LEU A 350 0.26 19.18 -16.63
CA LEU A 350 1.03 20.23 -17.29
C LEU A 350 1.53 19.79 -18.68
N HIS A 351 1.33 18.52 -19.09
CA HIS A 351 1.78 17.98 -20.37
C HIS A 351 3.28 18.23 -20.68
N ILE A 352 4.08 18.42 -19.62
CA ILE A 352 5.52 18.61 -19.68
C ILE A 352 6.20 17.25 -19.52
N ASP A 353 7.26 17.00 -20.30
CA ASP A 353 8.13 15.83 -20.10
C ASP A 353 9.01 16.02 -18.86
N TRP A 354 8.39 15.84 -17.70
CA TRP A 354 9.06 15.93 -16.41
C TRP A 354 10.19 14.91 -16.27
N HIS A 355 10.13 13.79 -16.98
CA HIS A 355 11.19 12.78 -16.97
C HIS A 355 12.47 13.35 -17.58
N ALA A 356 12.37 13.95 -18.78
CA ALA A 356 13.50 14.58 -19.45
C ALA A 356 14.08 15.75 -18.62
N ILE A 357 13.22 16.61 -18.07
CA ILE A 357 13.65 17.76 -17.26
C ILE A 357 14.36 17.30 -15.98
N TRP A 358 13.77 16.37 -15.23
CA TRP A 358 14.39 15.86 -14.00
C TRP A 358 15.69 15.13 -14.28
N LYS A 359 15.74 14.33 -15.35
CA LYS A 359 16.97 13.66 -15.76
C LYS A 359 18.07 14.69 -16.06
N ALA A 360 17.77 15.74 -16.83
CA ALA A 360 18.74 16.79 -17.16
C ALA A 360 19.20 17.58 -15.92
N ILE A 361 18.28 17.99 -15.04
CA ILE A 361 18.62 18.70 -13.79
C ILE A 361 19.46 17.80 -12.88
N TYR A 362 19.10 16.53 -12.77
CA TYR A 362 19.79 15.59 -11.89
C TYR A 362 21.18 15.21 -12.42
N GLU A 363 21.31 14.97 -13.73
CA GLU A 363 22.61 14.73 -14.38
C GLU A 363 23.52 15.97 -14.25
N ALA A 364 22.97 17.17 -14.43
CA ALA A 364 23.70 18.42 -14.19
C ALA A 364 24.09 18.58 -12.72
N GLY A 365 23.19 18.26 -11.78
CA GLY A 365 23.44 18.33 -10.35
C GLY A 365 24.47 17.32 -9.85
N ILE A 366 24.45 16.08 -10.37
CA ILE A 366 25.48 15.07 -10.10
C ILE A 366 26.82 15.52 -10.68
N LYS A 367 26.83 15.96 -11.94
CA LYS A 367 28.05 16.48 -12.58
C LYS A 367 28.66 17.61 -11.76
N PHE A 368 27.84 18.58 -11.34
CA PHE A 368 28.26 19.66 -10.45
C PHE A 368 28.77 19.15 -9.11
N ALA A 369 28.09 18.22 -8.45
CA ALA A 369 28.52 17.65 -7.16
C ALA A 369 29.86 16.89 -7.27
N CYS A 370 30.06 16.14 -8.36
CA CYS A 370 31.31 15.43 -8.65
C CYS A 370 32.46 16.40 -8.96
N GLU A 371 32.19 17.49 -9.68
CA GLU A 371 33.20 18.51 -10.06
C GLU A 371 33.54 19.46 -8.90
N SER A 372 32.60 19.72 -7.98
CA SER A 372 32.75 20.71 -6.90
C SER A 372 33.55 20.26 -5.67
N LYS A 373 34.20 19.09 -5.70
CA LYS A 373 34.95 18.50 -4.55
C LYS A 373 34.14 18.37 -3.24
N LEU A 374 32.81 18.50 -3.28
CA LEU A 374 31.92 18.28 -2.11
C LEU A 374 31.86 16.81 -1.67
N CYS A 375 32.40 15.89 -2.48
CA CYS A 375 32.58 14.48 -2.16
C CYS A 375 34.07 14.13 -1.94
N LYS A 376 34.77 14.85 -1.07
CA LYS A 376 36.01 14.38 -0.44
C LYS A 376 35.82 14.24 1.06
#